data_AF-A0A4S5JNK7-F1
#
_entry.id   AF-A0A4S5JNK7-F1
#
_cell.length_a   1.000
_cell.length_b   1.000
_cell.length_c   1.000
_cell.angle_alpha   90.00
_cell.angle_beta   90.00
_cell.angle_gamma   90.00
#
_symmetry.space_group_name_H-M   'P 1'
#
loop_
_entity.id
_entity.type
_entity.pdbx_description
1 polymer ?
#
loop_
_entity_poly.entity_id
_entity_poly.type
_entity_poly.pdbx_seq_one_letter_code
_entity_poly.pdbx_strand_id
1 'polypeptide(L)'
;MTLERKIAGIFKLDDENWMRHANPVSVWTRYSVLPFIVIAFWSREWIGWWCLVPGLASLLWLFFNPILFKKPKSTKNWASKAVLGERVYLNRDTVPIPDRHTIPLHGFLNGISFTGLLLAVWATVYFSVWGAILGVSLAYLGKSWFLDRMVWLYEDMKEANELYRSWEY
;
A
#
# COMPACT_ATOMS: atom_id res chain seq x y z
N MET A 1 -3.48 4.16 -21.42
CA MET A 1 -2.35 4.06 -20.48
C MET A 1 -2.55 5.09 -19.39
N THR A 2 -3.11 4.66 -18.27
CA THR A 2 -3.23 5.45 -17.04
C THR A 2 -1.87 5.94 -16.52
N LEU A 3 -1.88 7.06 -15.79
CA LEU A 3 -0.70 7.59 -15.08
C LEU A 3 -0.10 6.55 -14.13
N GLU A 4 -0.96 5.78 -13.48
CA GLU A 4 -0.58 4.71 -12.56
C GLU A 4 0.28 3.64 -13.26
N ARG A 5 -0.05 3.27 -14.51
CA ARG A 5 0.72 2.30 -15.29
C ARG A 5 2.10 2.84 -15.71
N LYS A 6 2.20 4.15 -15.99
CA LYS A 6 3.49 4.81 -16.26
C LYS A 6 4.37 4.80 -15.01
N ILE A 7 3.81 5.10 -13.83
CA ILE A 7 4.52 5.06 -12.56
C ILE A 7 4.99 3.63 -12.25
N ALA A 8 4.14 2.62 -12.44
CA ALA A 8 4.52 1.22 -12.25
C ALA A 8 5.68 0.77 -13.16
N GLY A 9 5.72 1.26 -14.40
CA GLY A 9 6.83 1.03 -15.33
C GLY A 9 8.16 1.65 -14.87
N ILE A 10 8.12 2.82 -14.24
CA ILE A 10 9.32 3.47 -13.66
C ILE A 10 9.90 2.62 -12.51
N PHE A 11 9.03 1.96 -11.74
CA PHE A 11 9.43 1.07 -10.65
C PHE A 11 9.88 -0.33 -11.11
N LYS A 12 9.94 -0.62 -12.42
CA LYS A 12 10.26 -1.96 -12.96
C LYS A 12 9.46 -3.08 -12.26
N LEU A 13 8.16 -2.86 -12.05
CA LEU A 13 7.27 -3.91 -11.54
C LEU A 13 6.98 -4.93 -12.66
N ASP A 14 7.98 -5.75 -12.97
CA ASP A 14 7.83 -6.97 -13.75
C ASP A 14 6.97 -8.00 -13.00
N ASP A 15 6.58 -9.06 -13.69
CA ASP A 15 5.74 -10.13 -13.11
C ASP A 15 6.33 -10.69 -11.82
N GLU A 16 7.66 -10.75 -11.72
CA GLU A 16 8.37 -11.29 -10.57
C GLU A 16 8.33 -10.34 -9.37
N ASN A 17 8.57 -9.05 -9.58
CA ASN A 17 8.51 -8.02 -8.53
C ASN A 17 7.09 -7.84 -8.01
N TRP A 18 6.06 -8.01 -8.84
CA TRP A 18 4.67 -8.08 -8.37
C TRP A 18 4.44 -9.24 -7.41
N MET A 19 5.01 -10.42 -7.72
CA MET A 19 4.89 -11.57 -6.83
C MET A 19 5.65 -11.38 -5.51
N ARG A 20 6.83 -10.74 -5.54
CA ARG A 20 7.55 -10.38 -4.31
C ARG A 20 6.78 -9.33 -3.49
N HIS A 21 6.15 -8.38 -4.16
CA HIS A 21 5.29 -7.39 -3.51
C HIS A 21 4.05 -8.02 -2.87
N ALA A 22 3.48 -9.07 -3.49
CA ALA A 22 2.38 -9.84 -2.93
C ALA A 22 2.79 -10.71 -1.73
N ASN A 23 4.04 -10.67 -1.26
CA ASN A 23 4.45 -11.35 -0.05
C ASN A 23 3.72 -10.75 1.18
N PRO A 24 3.03 -11.55 2.01
CA PRO A 24 2.31 -11.03 3.17
C PRO A 24 3.21 -10.25 4.13
N VAL A 25 4.45 -10.71 4.32
CA VAL A 25 5.42 -10.04 5.19
C VAL A 25 5.80 -8.68 4.60
N SER A 26 5.98 -8.59 3.27
CA SER A 26 6.19 -7.31 2.58
C SER A 26 5.05 -6.35 2.88
N VAL A 27 3.80 -6.79 2.69
CA VAL A 27 2.60 -5.95 2.93
C VAL A 27 2.56 -5.46 4.37
N TRP A 28 2.62 -6.36 5.36
CA TRP A 28 2.51 -5.99 6.77
C TRP A 28 3.67 -5.11 7.27
N THR A 29 4.89 -5.35 6.78
CA THR A 29 6.04 -4.52 7.17
C THR A 29 6.03 -3.14 6.52
N ARG A 30 5.17 -2.86 5.54
CA ARG A 30 4.94 -1.49 5.04
C ARG A 30 4.01 -0.68 5.95
N TYR A 31 3.12 -1.34 6.69
CA TYR A 31 2.31 -0.70 7.75
C TYR A 31 3.13 -0.27 8.97
N SER A 32 4.43 -0.57 9.02
CA SER A 32 5.27 0.01 10.05
C SER A 32 5.81 1.39 9.66
N VAL A 33 5.93 1.68 8.36
CA VAL A 33 6.62 2.89 7.84
C VAL A 33 6.08 4.18 8.46
N LEU A 34 4.76 4.39 8.47
CA LEU A 34 4.18 5.64 8.95
C LEU A 34 4.39 5.83 10.47
N PRO A 35 4.08 4.86 11.36
CA PRO A 35 4.43 4.91 12.77
C PRO A 35 5.92 5.16 13.03
N PHE A 36 6.80 4.48 12.29
CA PHE A 36 8.25 4.68 12.43
C PHE A 36 8.66 6.10 12.04
N ILE A 37 8.06 6.69 11.00
CA ILE A 37 8.29 8.09 10.64
C ILE A 37 7.84 9.02 11.77
N VAL A 38 6.64 8.82 12.32
CA VAL A 38 6.12 9.66 13.42
C VAL A 38 7.06 9.59 14.64
N ILE A 39 7.43 8.37 15.06
CA ILE A 39 8.33 8.14 16.20
C ILE A 39 9.72 8.74 15.91
N ALA A 40 10.25 8.56 14.70
CA ALA A 40 11.52 9.13 14.29
C ALA A 40 11.51 10.65 14.49
N PHE A 41 10.53 11.36 13.94
CA PHE A 41 10.48 12.82 14.06
C PHE A 41 10.19 13.30 15.48
N TRP A 42 9.38 12.58 16.28
CA TRP A 42 9.21 12.93 17.69
C TRP A 42 10.46 12.72 18.53
N SER A 43 11.32 11.76 18.16
CA SER A 43 12.61 11.58 18.82
C SER A 43 13.57 12.76 18.60
N ARG A 44 13.24 13.75 17.76
CA ARG A 44 14.02 14.97 17.57
C ARG A 44 14.34 15.68 18.88
N GLU A 45 13.46 15.65 19.87
CA GLU A 45 13.73 16.25 21.19
C GLU A 45 14.84 15.53 21.97
N TRP A 46 15.08 14.24 21.68
CA TRP A 46 16.11 13.42 22.34
C TRP A 46 17.41 13.33 21.54
N ILE A 47 17.30 13.18 20.22
CA ILE A 47 18.45 12.91 19.33
C ILE A 47 18.73 14.05 18.35
N GLY A 48 18.01 15.18 18.43
CA GLY A 48 18.18 16.33 17.54
C GLY A 48 17.97 15.95 16.07
N TRP A 49 18.85 16.46 15.19
CA TRP A 49 18.80 16.19 13.75
C TRP A 49 19.04 14.73 13.36
N TRP A 50 19.55 13.88 14.27
CA TRP A 50 19.70 12.45 14.01
C TRP A 50 18.36 11.74 13.77
N CYS A 51 17.22 12.36 14.14
CA CYS A 51 15.88 11.88 13.80
C CYS A 51 15.65 11.68 12.29
N LEU A 52 16.41 12.40 11.45
CA LEU A 52 16.32 12.26 10.00
C LEU A 52 16.82 10.90 9.52
N VAL A 53 17.73 10.24 10.24
CA VAL A 53 18.25 8.91 9.88
C VAL A 53 17.15 7.84 9.94
N PRO A 54 16.43 7.62 11.05
CA PRO A 54 15.32 6.66 11.08
C PRO A 54 14.15 7.08 10.17
N GLY A 55 13.92 8.38 9.99
CA GLY A 55 12.93 8.88 9.03
C GLY A 55 13.27 8.49 7.59
N LEU A 56 14.51 8.76 7.16
CA LEU A 56 15.02 8.40 5.84
C LEU A 56 15.07 6.88 5.66
N ALA A 57 15.50 6.14 6.68
CA ALA A 57 15.50 4.67 6.64
C ALA A 57 14.08 4.12 6.43
N SER A 58 13.06 4.73 7.05
CA SER A 58 11.65 4.35 6.87
C SER A 58 11.15 4.64 5.46
N LEU A 59 11.57 5.77 4.86
CA LEU A 59 11.27 6.09 3.47
C LEU A 59 11.95 5.12 2.51
N LEU A 60 13.24 4.83 2.72
CA LEU A 60 13.97 3.84 1.92
C LEU A 60 13.36 2.44 2.05
N TRP A 61 12.88 2.08 3.25
CA TRP A 61 12.17 0.83 3.48
C TRP A 61 10.94 0.72 2.58
N LEU A 62 10.16 1.79 2.38
CA LEU A 62 9.00 1.77 1.48
C LEU A 62 9.37 1.33 0.04
N PHE A 63 10.55 1.73 -0.45
CA PHE A 63 11.04 1.42 -1.79
C PHE A 63 11.71 0.04 -1.88
N PHE A 64 12.56 -0.32 -0.92
CA PHE A 64 13.31 -1.58 -0.96
C PHE A 64 12.50 -2.79 -0.49
N ASN A 65 11.51 -2.59 0.37
CA ASN A 65 10.67 -3.65 0.92
C ASN A 65 10.17 -4.65 -0.15
N PRO A 66 9.47 -4.25 -1.23
CA PRO A 66 8.98 -5.20 -2.24
C PRO A 66 10.08 -5.98 -2.98
N ILE A 67 11.33 -5.49 -2.99
CA ILE A 67 12.46 -6.12 -3.69
C ILE A 67 13.17 -7.14 -2.78
N LEU A 68 13.22 -6.85 -1.47
CA LEU A 68 13.96 -7.63 -0.49
C LEU A 68 13.29 -8.96 -0.11
N PHE A 69 11.97 -9.08 -0.31
CA PHE A 69 11.26 -10.31 0.00
C PHE A 69 11.27 -11.29 -1.18
N LYS A 70 11.34 -12.58 -0.85
CA LYS A 70 11.16 -13.66 -1.82
C LYS A 70 9.68 -13.78 -2.21
N LYS A 71 9.42 -14.44 -3.34
CA LYS A 71 8.07 -14.86 -3.76
C LYS A 71 7.35 -15.59 -2.59
N PRO A 72 6.07 -15.29 -2.31
CA PRO A 72 5.34 -15.95 -1.23
C PRO A 72 5.17 -17.45 -1.48
N LYS A 73 5.13 -18.23 -0.40
CA LYS A 73 4.86 -19.67 -0.46
C LYS A 73 3.41 -19.99 -0.85
N SER A 74 2.48 -19.09 -0.53
CA SER A 74 1.10 -19.15 -0.97
C SER A 74 0.53 -17.73 -1.09
N THR A 75 -0.36 -17.53 -2.04
CA THR A 75 -1.09 -16.27 -2.27
C THR A 75 -2.55 -16.34 -1.80
N LYS A 76 -2.94 -17.43 -1.15
CA LYS A 76 -4.28 -17.65 -0.56
C LYS A 76 -4.46 -16.91 0.77
N ASN A 77 -4.15 -15.62 0.80
CA ASN A 77 -4.30 -14.78 1.98
C ASN A 77 -4.70 -13.36 1.57
N TRP A 78 -5.28 -12.62 2.52
CA TRP A 78 -5.79 -11.28 2.28
C TRP A 78 -4.73 -10.32 1.70
N ALA A 79 -3.53 -10.31 2.28
CA ALA A 79 -2.46 -9.39 1.88
C ALA A 79 -1.99 -9.62 0.43
N SER A 80 -1.78 -10.88 0.04
CA SER A 80 -1.41 -11.24 -1.32
C SER A 80 -2.52 -10.89 -2.31
N LYS A 81 -3.77 -11.23 -2.00
CA LYS A 81 -4.92 -10.94 -2.86
C LYS A 81 -5.14 -9.44 -3.04
N ALA A 82 -4.88 -8.64 -2.02
CA ALA A 82 -5.00 -7.19 -2.11
C ALA A 82 -4.02 -6.60 -3.14
N VAL A 83 -2.76 -7.03 -3.10
CA VAL A 83 -1.72 -6.59 -4.05
C VAL A 83 -2.02 -7.08 -5.47
N LEU A 84 -2.47 -8.34 -5.62
CA LEU A 84 -2.87 -8.87 -6.92
C LEU A 84 -4.10 -8.14 -7.48
N GLY A 85 -5.03 -7.74 -6.61
CA GLY A 85 -6.17 -6.90 -6.97
C GLY A 85 -5.75 -5.50 -7.43
N GLU A 86 -4.78 -4.87 -6.75
CA GLU A 86 -4.19 -3.60 -7.21
C GLU A 86 -3.60 -3.77 -8.63
N ARG A 87 -2.93 -4.90 -8.89
CA ARG A 87 -2.39 -5.21 -10.22
C ARG A 87 -3.48 -5.37 -11.28
N VAL A 88 -4.59 -6.03 -10.95
CA VAL A 88 -5.76 -6.16 -11.84
C VAL A 88 -6.37 -4.79 -12.11
N TYR A 89 -6.55 -3.97 -11.07
CA TYR A 89 -7.08 -2.61 -11.20
C TYR A 89 -6.21 -1.72 -12.09
N LEU A 90 -4.89 -1.84 -12.02
CA LEU A 90 -3.97 -1.14 -12.92
C LEU A 90 -4.12 -1.54 -14.39
N ASN A 91 -4.53 -2.78 -14.65
CA ASN A 91 -4.74 -3.32 -15.99
C ASN A 91 -6.17 -3.12 -16.52
N ARG A 92 -7.02 -2.36 -15.83
CA ARG A 92 -8.42 -2.08 -16.22
C ARG A 92 -8.59 -1.46 -17.61
N ASP A 93 -7.58 -0.76 -18.11
CA ASP A 93 -7.54 -0.20 -19.47
C ASP A 93 -7.47 -1.31 -20.56
N THR A 94 -6.97 -2.48 -20.20
CA THR A 94 -6.71 -3.60 -21.13
C THR A 94 -7.64 -4.79 -20.92
N VAL A 95 -7.98 -5.08 -19.66
CA VAL A 95 -8.94 -6.12 -19.30
C VAL A 95 -10.07 -5.42 -18.57
N PRO A 96 -11.29 -5.37 -19.15
CA PRO A 96 -12.41 -4.69 -18.51
C PRO A 96 -12.74 -5.34 -17.16
N ILE A 97 -13.00 -4.50 -16.17
CA ILE A 97 -13.42 -4.92 -14.83
C ILE A 97 -14.94 -4.75 -14.68
N PRO A 98 -15.62 -5.54 -13.84
CA PRO A 98 -17.06 -5.41 -13.62
C PRO A 98 -17.48 -4.02 -13.12
N ASP A 99 -18.65 -3.52 -13.57
CA ASP A 99 -19.17 -2.18 -13.25
C ASP A 99 -19.31 -1.91 -11.74
N ARG A 100 -19.55 -2.97 -10.95
CA ARG A 100 -19.60 -2.86 -9.47
C ARG A 100 -18.29 -2.37 -8.85
N HIS A 101 -17.16 -2.51 -9.56
CA HIS A 101 -15.83 -2.09 -9.12
C HIS A 101 -15.38 -0.76 -9.74
N THR A 102 -16.13 -0.20 -10.69
CA THR A 102 -15.83 1.12 -11.30
C THR A 102 -16.42 2.29 -10.50
N ILE A 103 -16.88 2.03 -9.28
CA ILE A 103 -17.44 3.03 -8.37
C ILE A 103 -16.37 4.02 -7.87
N PRO A 104 -16.75 5.29 -7.60
CA PRO A 104 -15.83 6.33 -7.12
C PRO A 104 -15.28 6.08 -5.71
N LEU A 105 -15.74 5.02 -5.04
CA LEU A 105 -15.34 4.63 -3.69
C LEU A 105 -13.82 4.50 -3.55
N HIS A 106 -13.12 3.98 -4.55
CA HIS A 106 -11.65 3.83 -4.52
C HIS A 106 -10.94 5.17 -4.37
N GLY A 107 -11.38 6.18 -5.11
CA GLY A 107 -10.85 7.53 -5.02
C GLY A 107 -11.17 8.17 -3.66
N PHE A 108 -12.39 7.95 -3.15
CA PHE A 108 -12.80 8.44 -1.85
C PHE A 108 -11.98 7.83 -0.70
N LEU A 109 -11.75 6.51 -0.70
CA LEU A 109 -10.95 5.82 0.32
C LEU A 109 -9.48 6.26 0.29
N ASN A 110 -8.92 6.44 -0.91
CA ASN A 110 -7.58 7.03 -1.06
C ASN A 110 -7.55 8.49 -0.57
N GLY A 111 -8.61 9.26 -0.78
CA GLY A 111 -8.76 10.61 -0.24
C GLY A 111 -8.79 10.64 1.30
N ILE A 112 -9.52 9.70 1.93
CA ILE A 112 -9.50 9.51 3.39
C ILE A 112 -8.08 9.17 3.85
N SER A 113 -7.42 8.22 3.18
CA SER A 113 -6.07 7.79 3.55
C SER A 113 -5.06 8.95 3.45
N PHE A 114 -5.14 9.74 2.38
CA PHE A 114 -4.33 10.93 2.17
C PHE A 114 -4.59 12.01 3.22
N THR A 115 -5.86 12.23 3.59
CA THR A 115 -6.23 13.18 4.66
C THR A 115 -5.65 12.73 6.00
N GLY A 116 -5.70 11.44 6.30
CA GLY A 116 -5.06 10.86 7.49
C GLY A 116 -3.54 11.07 7.50
N LEU A 117 -2.88 10.91 6.35
CA LEU A 117 -1.45 11.19 6.20
C LEU A 117 -1.13 12.67 6.49
N LEU A 118 -1.90 13.61 5.94
CA LEU A 118 -1.71 15.05 6.21
C LEU A 118 -1.88 15.38 7.70
N LEU A 119 -2.89 14.77 8.34
CA LEU A 119 -3.11 14.93 9.77
C LEU A 119 -1.95 14.35 10.60
N ALA A 120 -1.42 13.18 10.20
CA ALA A 120 -0.26 12.58 10.85
C ALA A 120 1.00 13.46 10.71
N VAL A 121 1.23 14.06 9.54
CA VAL A 121 2.34 15.01 9.32
C VAL A 121 2.17 16.24 10.21
N TRP A 122 0.98 16.84 10.23
CA TRP A 122 0.68 17.97 11.11
C TRP A 122 0.91 17.62 12.58
N ALA A 123 0.39 16.48 13.04
CA ALA A 123 0.56 16.02 14.41
C ALA A 123 2.01 15.71 14.76
N THR A 124 2.80 15.27 13.77
CA THR A 124 4.24 15.06 13.92
C THR A 124 4.97 16.38 14.18
N VAL A 125 4.63 17.44 13.44
CA VAL A 125 5.23 18.78 13.59
C VAL A 125 4.83 19.43 14.91
N TYR A 126 3.58 19.28 15.35
CA TYR A 126 3.04 19.91 16.55
C TYR A 126 3.08 19.02 17.80
N PHE A 127 3.72 17.84 17.75
CA PHE A 127 3.79 16.87 18.85
C PHE A 127 2.42 16.51 19.46
N SER A 128 1.37 16.47 18.63
CA SER A 128 0.02 16.14 19.08
C SER A 128 -0.19 14.62 19.09
N VAL A 129 -0.24 14.04 20.29
CA VAL A 129 -0.44 12.59 20.47
C VAL A 129 -1.76 12.13 19.85
N TRP A 130 -2.85 12.83 20.16
CA TRP A 130 -4.18 12.51 19.64
C TRP A 130 -4.28 12.72 18.13
N GLY A 131 -3.65 13.79 17.62
CA GLY A 131 -3.58 14.04 16.18
C GLY A 131 -2.83 12.92 15.44
N ALA A 132 -1.76 12.39 16.03
CA ALA A 132 -0.97 11.32 15.41
C ALA A 132 -1.75 10.00 15.43
N ILE A 133 -2.37 9.64 16.56
CA ILE A 133 -3.23 8.45 16.65
C ILE A 133 -4.36 8.54 15.62
N LEU A 134 -5.06 9.67 15.54
CA LEU A 134 -6.15 9.86 14.60
C LEU A 134 -5.67 9.84 13.15
N GLY A 135 -4.58 10.55 12.83
CA GLY A 135 -4.02 10.62 11.48
C GLY A 135 -3.54 9.26 10.98
N VAL A 136 -2.77 8.53 11.79
CA VAL A 136 -2.30 7.17 11.46
C VAL A 136 -3.48 6.21 11.32
N SER A 137 -4.44 6.25 12.24
CA SER A 137 -5.64 5.40 12.17
C SER A 137 -6.45 5.67 10.91
N LEU A 138 -6.68 6.95 10.57
CA LEU A 138 -7.43 7.34 9.38
C LEU A 138 -6.70 6.93 8.09
N ALA A 139 -5.38 7.13 8.04
CA ALA A 139 -4.54 6.69 6.94
C ALA A 139 -4.67 5.19 6.69
N TYR A 140 -4.64 4.41 7.78
CA TYR A 140 -4.68 2.94 7.75
C TYR A 140 -6.06 2.38 7.48
N LEU A 141 -7.11 2.93 8.06
CA LEU A 141 -8.47 2.52 7.78
C LEU A 141 -8.82 2.77 6.31
N GLY A 142 -8.47 3.97 5.78
CA GLY A 142 -8.68 4.28 4.37
C GLY A 142 -7.92 3.33 3.44
N LYS A 143 -6.62 3.11 3.70
CA LYS A 143 -5.80 2.22 2.85
C LYS A 143 -6.22 0.75 2.98
N SER A 144 -6.47 0.25 4.18
CA SER A 144 -6.89 -1.14 4.41
C SER A 144 -8.25 -1.43 3.80
N TRP A 145 -9.20 -0.48 3.86
CA TRP A 145 -10.49 -0.66 3.20
C TRP A 145 -10.35 -0.62 1.67
N PHE A 146 -9.51 0.26 1.14
CA PHE A 146 -9.17 0.23 -0.29
C PHE A 146 -8.59 -1.14 -0.71
N LEU A 147 -7.62 -1.65 0.04
CA LEU A 147 -7.02 -2.95 -0.19
C LEU A 147 -8.04 -4.09 -0.08
N ASP A 148 -8.97 -3.99 0.87
CA ASP A 148 -10.08 -4.94 0.96
C ASP A 148 -10.89 -4.95 -0.34
N ARG A 149 -11.28 -3.79 -0.89
CA ARG A 149 -11.97 -3.73 -2.19
C ARG A 149 -11.15 -4.34 -3.34
N MET A 150 -9.82 -4.25 -3.29
CA MET A 150 -8.94 -4.91 -4.26
C MET A 150 -8.97 -6.44 -4.13
N VAL A 151 -9.10 -6.99 -2.92
CA VAL A 151 -9.30 -8.43 -2.72
C VAL A 151 -10.56 -8.91 -3.42
N TRP A 152 -11.68 -8.20 -3.24
CA TRP A 152 -12.95 -8.53 -3.91
C TRP A 152 -12.84 -8.45 -5.43
N LEU A 153 -12.16 -7.41 -5.94
CA LEU A 153 -11.88 -7.29 -7.37
C LEU A 153 -11.06 -8.47 -7.89
N TYR A 154 -10.05 -8.91 -7.14
CA TYR A 154 -9.23 -10.05 -7.54
C TYR A 154 -10.02 -11.36 -7.58
N GLU A 155 -10.87 -11.63 -6.58
CA GLU A 155 -11.72 -12.83 -6.57
C GLU A 155 -12.68 -12.88 -7.76
N ASP A 156 -13.38 -11.77 -8.05
CA ASP A 156 -14.30 -11.69 -9.18
C ASP A 156 -13.56 -11.92 -10.52
N MET A 157 -12.35 -11.35 -10.64
CA MET A 157 -11.57 -11.40 -11.87
C MET A 157 -10.82 -12.73 -12.06
N LYS A 158 -10.51 -13.44 -10.97
CA LYS A 158 -9.89 -14.77 -11.00
C LYS A 158 -10.79 -15.80 -11.66
N GLU A 159 -12.11 -15.73 -11.44
CA GLU A 159 -13.05 -16.66 -12.08
C GLU A 159 -13.20 -16.40 -13.58
N ALA A 160 -13.05 -15.13 -13.99
CA ALA A 160 -13.23 -14.70 -15.37
C ALA A 160 -11.95 -14.81 -16.24
N ASN A 161 -10.77 -15.00 -15.65
CA ASN A 161 -9.49 -14.95 -16.38
C ASN A 161 -8.48 -15.98 -15.87
N GLU A 162 -8.08 -16.91 -16.74
CA GLU A 162 -7.13 -17.99 -16.42
C GLU A 162 -5.76 -17.47 -15.96
N LEU A 163 -5.29 -16.34 -16.51
CA LEU A 163 -4.03 -15.73 -16.10
C LEU A 163 -4.11 -15.28 -14.64
N TYR A 164 -5.20 -14.62 -14.24
CA TYR A 164 -5.38 -14.17 -12.86
C TYR A 164 -5.57 -15.34 -11.92
N ARG A 165 -6.24 -16.41 -12.36
CA ARG A 165 -6.34 -17.66 -11.61
C ARG A 165 -4.98 -18.30 -11.33
N SER A 166 -4.05 -18.23 -12.29
CA SER A 166 -2.69 -18.78 -12.12
C SER A 166 -1.87 -18.08 -11.03
N TRP A 167 -2.26 -16.87 -10.60
CA TRP A 167 -1.57 -16.13 -9.55
C TRP A 167 -1.94 -16.62 -8.15
N GLU A 168 -3.03 -17.38 -8.00
CA GLU A 168 -3.40 -18.01 -6.74
C GLU A 168 -2.84 -19.43 -6.62
N TYR A 169 -1.96 -19.65 -5.63
CA TYR A 169 -1.43 -20.97 -5.28
C TYR A 169 -1.33 -21.17 -3.76
#